data_AF-A0A015LNG2-F1
#
_entry.id   AF-A0A015LNG2-F1
#
_cell.length_a   1.000
_cell.length_b   1.000
_cell.length_c   1.000
_cell.angle_alpha   90.00
_cell.angle_beta   90.00
_cell.angle_gamma   90.00
#
_symmetry.space_group_name_H-M   'P 1'
#
loop_
_entity.id
_entity.type
_entity.pdbx_description
1 polymer ?
#
loop_
_entity_poly.entity_id
_entity_poly.type
_entity_poly.pdbx_seq_one_letter_code
_entity_poly.pdbx_strand_id
1 'polypeptide(L)' 'MNQIKDCILRLEARTATLADCYIQMVKFAATINRLPSSNTLKTAIIGIYNRRYQKFDHEAYYLHPEYRVTN' A
#
# COMPACT_ATOMS: atom_id res chain seq x y z
N MET A 1 15.49 12.70 -5.23
CA MET A 1 14.94 11.91 -4.11
C MET A 1 14.13 10.76 -4.71
N ASN A 2 14.42 9.50 -4.36
CA ASN A 2 13.80 8.34 -4.99
C ASN A 2 12.54 7.95 -4.20
N GLN A 3 11.37 8.14 -4.79
CA GLN A 3 10.06 7.94 -4.14
C GLN A 3 9.89 6.53 -3.53
N ILE A 4 10.57 5.52 -4.08
CA ILE A 4 10.57 4.17 -3.54
C ILE A 4 11.35 4.11 -2.22
N LYS A 5 12.52 4.77 -2.15
CA LYS A 5 13.34 4.80 -0.93
C LYS A 5 12.60 5.51 0.20
N ASP A 6 11.93 6.61 -0.08
CA ASP A 6 11.16 7.34 0.95
C ASP A 6 9.98 6.51 1.47
N CYS A 7 9.34 5.74 0.59
CA CYS A 7 8.27 4.82 0.99
C CYS A 7 8.79 3.70 1.89
N ILE A 8 9.92 3.09 1.53
CA ILE A 8 10.57 2.05 2.34
C ILE A 8 10.94 2.61 3.72
N LEU A 9 11.64 3.76 3.78
CA LEU A 9 12.04 4.38 5.04
C LEU A 9 10.85 4.71 5.95
N ARG A 10 9.72 5.16 5.36
CA ARG A 10 8.49 5.41 6.13
C ARG A 10 7.86 4.14 6.68
N LEU A 11 7.90 3.04 5.94
CA LEU A 11 7.35 1.75 6.37
C LEU A 11 8.27 1.01 7.36
N GLU A 12 9.58 1.24 7.27
CA GLU A 12 10.58 0.69 8.21
C GLU A 12 10.69 1.50 9.50
N ALA A 13 10.18 2.74 9.52
CA ALA A 13 10.15 3.54 10.72
C ALA A 13 9.36 2.82 11.82
N ARG A 14 9.89 2.85 13.06
CA ARG A 14 9.21 2.27 14.24
C ARG A 14 7.82 2.86 14.51
N THR A 15 7.49 3.99 13.88
CA THR A 15 6.22 4.69 13.99
C THR A 15 5.23 4.30 12.90
N ALA A 16 5.62 3.49 11.91
CA ALA A 16 4.74 3.06 10.84
C ALA A 16 3.58 2.24 11.39
N THR A 17 2.36 2.67 11.09
CA THR A 17 1.15 1.94 11.49
C THR A 17 0.71 0.99 10.38
N LEU A 18 -0.16 0.03 10.71
CA LEU A 18 -0.81 -0.81 9.69
C LEU A 18 -1.60 0.05 8.69
N ALA A 19 -2.21 1.17 9.11
CA ALA A 19 -2.91 2.01 8.13
C ALA A 19 -1.96 2.76 7.20
N ASP A 20 -0.76 3.15 7.64
CA ASP A 20 0.27 3.69 6.75
C ASP A 20 0.62 2.67 5.66
N CYS A 21 0.80 1.40 6.04
CA CYS A 21 0.99 0.30 5.09
C CYS A 21 -0.20 0.19 4.12
N TYR A 22 -1.44 0.26 4.62
CA TYR A 22 -2.64 0.21 3.79
C TYR A 22 -2.71 1.37 2.78
N ILE A 23 -2.44 2.60 3.21
CA ILE A 23 -2.40 3.78 2.34
C ILE A 23 -1.37 3.60 1.22
N GLN A 24 -0.19 3.07 1.54
CA GLN A 24 0.83 2.78 0.52
C GLN A 24 0.36 1.69 -0.45
N MET A 25 -0.35 0.66 0.02
CA MET A 25 -0.95 -0.37 -0.85
C MET A 25 -2.01 0.22 -1.79
N VAL A 26 -2.84 1.15 -1.34
CA VAL A 26 -3.82 1.83 -2.20
C VAL A 26 -3.12 2.70 -3.26
N LYS A 27 -2.10 3.49 -2.86
CA LYS A 27 -1.29 4.29 -3.80
C LYS A 27 -0.58 3.42 -4.83
N PHE A 28 -0.11 2.24 -4.42
CA PHE A 28 0.54 1.30 -5.32
C PHE A 28 -0.47 0.71 -6.32
N ALA A 29 -1.67 0.31 -5.89
CA ALA A 29 -2.73 -0.13 -6.81
C ALA A 29 -3.08 0.93 -7.85
N ALA A 30 -3.23 2.20 -7.44
CA ALA A 30 -3.49 3.30 -8.36
C ALA A 30 -2.36 3.47 -9.39
N THR A 31 -1.11 3.31 -8.96
CA THR A 31 0.07 3.34 -9.84
C THR A 31 0.07 2.17 -10.83
N ILE A 32 -0.23 0.95 -10.38
CA ILE A 32 -0.36 -0.23 -11.23
C ILE A 32 -1.44 -0.03 -12.29
N ASN A 33 -2.60 0.51 -11.90
CA ASN A 33 -3.70 0.76 -12.83
C ASN A 33 -3.32 1.74 -13.94
N ARG A 34 -2.49 2.74 -13.64
CA ARG A 34 -1.96 3.71 -14.60
C ARG A 34 -0.90 3.15 -15.54
N LEU A 35 -0.32 1.97 -15.27
CA LEU A 35 0.62 1.35 -16.20
C LEU A 35 -0.08 1.03 -17.53
N PRO A 36 0.57 1.26 -18.69
CA PRO A 36 -0.02 0.92 -19.97
C PRO A 36 -0.21 -0.59 -20.09
N SER A 37 -1.23 -1.01 -20.85
CA SER A 37 -1.50 -2.44 -21.09
C SER A 37 -0.36 -3.14 -21.83
N SER A 38 0.45 -2.41 -22.60
CA SER A 38 1.67 -2.91 -23.26
C SER A 38 2.81 -3.22 -22.30
N ASN A 39 2.71 -2.82 -21.02
CA ASN A 39 3.71 -3.15 -20.02
C ASN A 39 3.63 -4.64 -19.68
N THR A 40 4.61 -5.41 -20.16
CA THR A 40 4.71 -6.87 -19.98
C THR A 40 4.81 -7.31 -18.52
N LEU A 41 5.24 -6.40 -17.63
CA LEU A 41 5.35 -6.68 -16.19
C LEU A 41 4.05 -6.44 -15.43
N LYS A 42 3.06 -5.73 -16.02
CA LYS A 42 1.84 -5.33 -15.32
C LYS A 42 1.11 -6.51 -14.69
N THR A 43 0.94 -7.61 -15.43
CA THR A 43 0.30 -8.83 -14.93
C THR A 43 1.03 -9.44 -13.75
N ALA A 44 2.37 -9.52 -13.82
CA ALA A 44 3.19 -10.05 -12.72
C ALA A 44 3.09 -9.18 -11.47
N ILE A 45 3.11 -7.85 -11.65
CA ILE A 45 2.97 -6.89 -10.55
C ILE A 45 1.59 -7.00 -9.89
N ILE A 46 0.51 -7.12 -10.67
CA ILE A 46 -0.85 -7.35 -10.15
C ILE A 46 -0.90 -8.65 -9.34
N GLY A 47 -0.30 -9.74 -9.84
CA GLY A 47 -0.26 -11.01 -9.12
C GLY A 47 0.43 -10.92 -7.76
N ILE A 48 1.57 -10.23 -7.70
CA ILE A 48 2.28 -9.98 -6.43
C ILE A 48 1.44 -9.09 -5.51
N TYR A 49 0.85 -8.02 -6.03
CA TYR A 49 -0.02 -7.12 -5.27
C TYR A 49 -1.18 -7.87 -4.62
N ASN A 50 -1.95 -8.63 -5.40
CA ASN A 50 -3.12 -9.36 -4.92
C ASN A 50 -2.73 -10.39 -3.83
N ARG A 51 -1.61 -11.11 -4.01
CA ARG A 51 -1.12 -12.05 -2.99
C ARG A 51 -0.77 -11.36 -1.68
N ARG A 52 -0.22 -10.14 -1.72
CA ARG A 52 0.10 -9.35 -0.52
C ARG A 52 -1.15 -8.72 0.09
N TYR A 53 -2.09 -8.27 -0.75
CA TYR A 53 -3.36 -7.71 -0.34
C TYR A 53 -4.21 -8.72 0.43
N GLN A 54 -4.31 -9.96 -0.06
CA GLN A 54 -5.04 -11.04 0.64
C GLN A 54 -4.45 -11.41 2.02
N LYS A 55 -3.16 -11.15 2.24
CA LYS A 55 -2.50 -11.39 3.54
C LYS A 55 -2.59 -10.20 4.47
N PHE A 56 -3.10 -9.07 3.99
CA PHE A 56 -3.18 -7.86 4.76
C PHE A 56 -4.36 -7.96 5.73
N ASP A 57 -4.12 -7.66 7.00
CA ASP A 57 -5.19 -7.59 7.99
C ASP A 57 -6.02 -6.32 7.74
N HIS A 58 -7.11 -6.48 7.00
CA HIS A 58 -8.00 -5.38 6.62
C HIS A 58 -8.71 -4.77 7.83
N GLU A 59 -8.89 -5.51 8.92
CA GLU A 59 -9.54 -5.02 10.14
C GLU A 59 -8.67 -3.99 10.87
N ALA A 60 -7.34 -4.06 10.70
CA ALA A 60 -6.42 -3.07 11.24
C ALA A 60 -6.60 -1.66 10.65
N TYR A 61 -7.22 -1.53 9.47
CA TYR A 61 -7.57 -0.24 8.89
C TYR A 61 -8.57 0.54 9.76
N TYR A 62 -9.58 -0.15 10.29
CA TYR A 62 -10.59 0.45 11.18
C TYR A 62 -10.03 0.88 12.54
N LEU A 63 -8.83 0.42 12.88
CA LEU A 63 -8.13 0.80 14.11
C LEU A 63 -7.27 2.06 13.95
N HIS A 64 -7.19 2.66 12.75
CA HIS A 64 -6.37 3.85 12.54
C HIS A 64 -6.88 5.05 13.38
N PRO A 65 -5.99 5.77 14.10
CA PRO A 65 -6.39 6.90 14.94
C PRO A 65 -7.17 7.99 14.18
N GLU A 66 -6.87 8.22 12.91
CA GLU A 66 -7.58 9.22 12.09
C GLU A 66 -8.94 8.74 11.54
N TYR A 67 -9.23 7.42 11.60
CA TYR A 67 -10.51 6.84 11.17
C TYR A 67 -11.48 6.62 12.34
N ARG A 68 -10.97 6.62 13.57
CA ARG A 68 -11.78 6.80 14.78
C ARG A 68 -12.18 8.27 14.86
N VAL A 69 -13.27 8.62 14.17
CA VAL A 69 -14.00 9.86 14.46
C VAL A 69 -14.44 9.78 15.92
N THR A 70 -13.74 10.49 16.81
CA THR A 70 -14.22 10.76 18.16
C THR A 70 -15.40 11.71 18.04
N ASN A 71 -16.61 11.21 18.31
CA ASN A 71 -17.75 12.05 18.71
C ASN A 71 -17.45 12.75 20.04
#